data_AF-A0A7J8M4C1-F1
#
_entry.id   AF-A0A7J8M4C1-F1
#
_cell.length_a   1.000
_cell.length_b   1.000
_cell.length_c   1.000
_cell.angle_alpha   90.00
_cell.angle_beta   90.00
_cell.angle_gamma   90.00
#
_symmetry.space_group_name_H-M   'P 1'
#
loop_
_entity.id
_entity.type
_entity.pdbx_description
1 polymer ?
#
loop_
_entity_poly.entity_id
_entity_poly.type
_entity_poly.pdbx_seq_one_letter_code
_entity_poly.pdbx_strand_id
1 'polypeptide(L)'
;MLLDHGDRLLSAAKGTFQGTGAKLSGKVAGIHWHYNTRSHAAELTAGYYNTRHRDGYLPIARMFSKHGVVFNFTCMEMRDSQQPEHANCSPEGLVRQVKMVTKTARVELAGENALERYDSGAYAQVLATSRSDSGSGLSAFTYLRMNKRLFEGDNWRNLVEFVKNMSEGGRKIPDSDSRGTNLYIGFIRNKNVEKTKEPALA
;
A
#
# COMPACT_ATOMS: atom_id res chain seq x y z
N MET A 1 -4.09 -1.44 -25.56
CA MET A 1 -3.55 -0.11 -25.18
C MET A 1 -2.85 -0.10 -23.82
N LEU A 2 -3.53 -0.23 -22.67
CA LEU A 2 -2.85 -0.21 -21.35
C LEU A 2 -1.93 -1.42 -21.12
N LEU A 3 -2.34 -2.62 -21.54
CA LEU A 3 -1.49 -3.83 -21.46
C LEU A 3 -0.23 -3.68 -22.32
N ASP A 4 -0.37 -3.24 -23.57
CA ASP A 4 0.76 -3.04 -24.49
C ASP A 4 1.67 -1.89 -24.04
N HIS A 5 1.11 -0.89 -23.36
CA HIS A 5 1.89 0.17 -22.73
C HIS A 5 2.74 -0.39 -21.57
N GLY A 6 2.12 -1.14 -20.65
CA GLY A 6 2.82 -1.79 -19.55
C GLY A 6 3.90 -2.77 -20.04
N ASP A 7 3.59 -3.60 -21.04
CA ASP A 7 4.51 -4.59 -21.60
C ASP A 7 5.78 -3.94 -22.18
N ARG A 8 5.62 -2.84 -22.92
CA ARG A 8 6.74 -2.08 -23.49
C ARG A 8 7.60 -1.41 -22.41
N LEU A 9 6.97 -0.75 -21.43
CA LEU A 9 7.71 -0.09 -20.35
C LEU A 9 8.46 -1.08 -19.48
N LEU A 10 7.83 -2.20 -19.12
CA LEU A 10 8.46 -3.22 -18.29
C LEU A 10 9.58 -3.96 -19.03
N SER A 11 9.46 -4.13 -20.35
CA SER A 11 10.58 -4.64 -21.17
C SER A 11 11.80 -3.72 -21.08
N ALA A 12 11.61 -2.39 -21.22
CA ALA A 12 12.69 -1.42 -21.09
C ALA A 12 13.28 -1.39 -19.67
N ALA A 13 12.42 -1.33 -18.64
CA ALA A 13 12.85 -1.33 -17.25
C ALA A 13 13.64 -2.60 -16.89
N LYS A 14 13.18 -3.77 -17.35
CA LYS A 14 13.89 -5.03 -17.14
C LYS A 14 15.30 -5.00 -17.73
N GLY A 15 15.47 -4.45 -18.94
CA GLY A 15 16.79 -4.26 -19.54
C GLY A 15 17.67 -3.30 -18.75
N THR A 16 17.13 -2.17 -18.28
CA THR A 16 17.87 -1.16 -17.51
C THR A 16 18.34 -1.67 -16.15
N PHE A 17 17.49 -2.40 -15.43
CA PHE A 17 17.79 -2.87 -14.06
C PHE A 17 18.35 -4.30 -14.02
N GLN A 18 18.62 -4.92 -15.18
CA GLN A 18 19.18 -6.26 -15.25
C GLN A 18 20.53 -6.33 -14.52
N GLY A 19 20.69 -7.33 -13.65
CA GLY A 19 21.94 -7.54 -12.88
C GLY A 19 22.11 -6.65 -11.65
N THR A 20 21.23 -5.67 -11.40
CA THR A 20 21.32 -4.79 -10.22
C THR A 20 20.85 -5.46 -8.92
N GLY A 21 20.11 -6.56 -9.01
CA GLY A 21 19.41 -7.19 -7.88
C GLY A 21 18.11 -6.48 -7.47
N ALA A 22 17.77 -5.35 -8.09
CA ALA A 22 16.51 -4.66 -7.82
C ALA A 22 15.29 -5.45 -8.31
N LYS A 23 14.19 -5.37 -7.55
CA LYS A 23 12.91 -5.97 -7.93
C LYS A 23 11.98 -4.91 -8.50
N LEU A 24 11.44 -5.18 -9.69
CA LEU A 24 10.46 -4.30 -10.31
C LEU A 24 9.07 -4.55 -9.73
N SER A 25 8.30 -3.47 -9.56
CA SER A 25 6.94 -3.50 -9.05
C SER A 25 6.05 -2.60 -9.91
N GLY A 26 4.88 -3.11 -10.28
CA GLY A 26 3.87 -2.40 -11.05
C GLY A 26 2.67 -2.10 -10.18
N LYS A 27 2.28 -0.82 -10.09
CA LYS A 27 1.16 -0.39 -9.25
C LYS A 27 -0.15 -0.35 -10.04
N VAL A 28 -1.18 -1.00 -9.50
CA VAL A 28 -2.54 -1.03 -10.06
C VAL A 28 -3.50 -0.42 -9.05
N ALA A 29 -4.39 0.46 -9.50
CA ALA A 29 -5.31 1.18 -8.63
C ALA A 29 -6.51 0.31 -8.20
N GLY A 30 -6.94 0.46 -6.95
CA GLY A 30 -8.11 -0.19 -6.37
C GLY A 30 -9.36 0.65 -6.60
N ILE A 31 -10.00 0.46 -7.76
CA ILE A 31 -11.21 1.20 -8.13
C ILE A 31 -12.42 0.43 -7.62
N HIS A 32 -12.75 0.64 -6.35
CA HIS A 32 -13.72 -0.18 -5.65
C HIS A 32 -15.17 0.34 -5.77
N TRP A 33 -15.39 1.59 -6.17
CA TRP A 33 -16.72 2.16 -6.37
C TRP A 33 -17.34 1.68 -7.69
N HIS A 34 -18.66 1.50 -7.69
CA HIS A 34 -19.41 0.81 -8.73
C HIS A 34 -19.03 -0.66 -9.00
N TYR A 35 -18.16 -1.27 -8.19
CA TYR A 35 -17.74 -2.67 -8.36
C TYR A 35 -18.93 -3.64 -8.25
N ASN A 36 -19.91 -3.38 -7.39
CA ASN A 36 -21.11 -4.21 -7.28
C ASN A 36 -22.18 -3.91 -8.36
N THR A 37 -21.94 -2.95 -9.25
CA THR A 37 -22.86 -2.68 -10.37
C THR A 37 -22.55 -3.59 -11.55
N ARG A 38 -23.57 -3.92 -12.36
CA ARG A 38 -23.36 -4.71 -13.60
C ARG A 38 -22.36 -4.06 -14.55
N SER A 39 -22.26 -2.73 -14.52
CA SER A 39 -21.43 -1.94 -15.43
C SER A 39 -19.96 -1.87 -15.03
N HIS A 40 -19.60 -2.00 -13.75
CA HIS A 40 -18.23 -1.72 -13.27
C HIS A 40 -17.70 -0.37 -13.80
N ALA A 41 -18.57 0.64 -13.89
CA ALA A 41 -18.36 1.79 -14.77
C ALA A 41 -17.04 2.52 -14.50
N ALA A 42 -16.67 2.68 -13.22
CA ALA A 42 -15.43 3.34 -12.82
C ALA A 42 -14.18 2.57 -13.28
N GLU A 43 -14.17 1.25 -13.14
CA GLU A 43 -13.08 0.38 -13.62
C GLU A 43 -12.95 0.50 -15.15
N LEU A 44 -14.08 0.43 -15.87
CA LEU A 44 -14.11 0.56 -17.32
C LEU A 44 -13.52 1.89 -17.80
N THR A 45 -13.92 3.00 -17.18
CA THR A 45 -13.41 4.34 -17.55
C THR A 45 -11.93 4.54 -17.23
N ALA A 46 -11.42 3.84 -16.20
CA ALA A 46 -10.00 3.83 -15.89
C ALA A 46 -9.18 2.90 -16.81
N GLY A 47 -9.85 2.16 -17.70
CA GLY A 47 -9.24 1.23 -18.64
C GLY A 47 -9.07 -0.19 -18.11
N TYR A 48 -9.60 -0.50 -16.92
CA TYR A 48 -9.72 -1.87 -16.43
C TYR A 48 -11.02 -2.46 -16.96
N TYR A 49 -10.94 -3.22 -18.06
CA TYR A 49 -12.11 -3.87 -18.63
C TYR A 49 -12.53 -5.12 -17.82
N ASN A 50 -12.89 -4.87 -16.55
CA ASN A 50 -13.44 -5.81 -15.59
C ASN A 50 -14.96 -5.75 -15.65
N THR A 51 -15.62 -6.90 -15.71
CA THR A 51 -17.08 -7.02 -15.71
C THR A 51 -17.48 -8.31 -15.02
N ARG A 52 -18.77 -8.48 -14.73
CA ARG A 52 -19.36 -9.74 -14.23
C ARG A 52 -19.05 -11.01 -15.05
N HIS A 53 -18.57 -10.88 -16.29
CA HIS A 53 -18.26 -12.01 -17.18
C HIS A 53 -16.81 -12.01 -17.66
N ARG A 54 -15.99 -11.04 -17.24
CA ARG A 54 -14.62 -10.88 -17.71
C ARG A 54 -13.76 -10.33 -16.60
N ASP A 55 -12.74 -11.09 -16.24
CA ASP A 55 -11.72 -10.62 -15.32
C ASP A 55 -10.79 -9.58 -16.01
N GLY A 56 -10.85 -8.34 -15.55
CA GLY A 56 -10.03 -7.24 -16.08
C GLY A 56 -8.60 -7.22 -15.55
N TYR A 57 -8.33 -7.89 -14.42
CA TYR A 57 -7.05 -7.86 -13.72
C TYR A 57 -6.13 -9.03 -14.07
N LEU A 58 -6.69 -10.19 -14.44
CA LEU A 58 -5.92 -11.37 -14.83
C LEU A 58 -4.97 -11.12 -16.02
N PRO A 59 -5.34 -10.39 -17.09
CA PRO A 59 -4.41 -10.04 -18.15
C PRO A 59 -3.24 -9.16 -17.65
N ILE A 60 -3.49 -8.26 -16.69
CA ILE A 60 -2.45 -7.42 -16.08
C ILE A 60 -1.49 -8.30 -15.28
N ALA A 61 -2.02 -9.20 -14.45
CA ALA A 61 -1.21 -10.13 -13.67
C ALA A 61 -0.35 -11.04 -14.57
N ARG A 62 -0.90 -11.56 -15.68
CA ARG A 62 -0.12 -12.34 -16.65
C ARG A 62 1.00 -11.52 -17.31
N MET A 63 0.72 -10.26 -17.64
CA MET A 63 1.73 -9.35 -18.19
C MET A 63 2.85 -9.06 -17.17
N PHE A 64 2.52 -8.85 -15.89
CA PHE A 64 3.54 -8.72 -14.84
C PHE A 64 4.34 -10.00 -14.63
N SER A 65 3.69 -11.17 -14.70
CA SER A 65 4.33 -12.49 -14.62
C SER A 65 5.41 -12.66 -15.70
N LYS A 66 5.09 -12.32 -16.95
CA LYS A 66 6.03 -12.34 -18.10
C LYS A 66 7.31 -11.55 -17.80
N HIS A 67 7.21 -10.45 -17.07
CA HIS A 67 8.35 -9.58 -16.75
C HIS A 67 9.00 -9.85 -15.39
N GLY A 68 8.44 -10.74 -14.56
CA GLY A 68 8.92 -10.97 -13.19
C GLY A 68 8.68 -9.78 -12.26
N VAL A 69 7.60 -9.04 -12.49
CA VAL A 69 7.24 -7.81 -11.78
C VAL A 69 6.26 -8.11 -10.65
N VAL A 70 6.46 -7.51 -9.48
CA VAL A 70 5.51 -7.60 -8.36
C VAL A 70 4.25 -6.81 -8.68
N PHE A 71 3.09 -7.40 -8.42
CA PHE A 71 1.80 -6.73 -8.53
C PHE A 71 1.57 -5.94 -7.24
N ASN A 72 1.70 -4.61 -7.25
CA ASN A 72 1.40 -3.78 -6.10
C ASN A 72 -0.02 -3.19 -6.22
N PHE A 73 -0.85 -3.41 -5.20
CA PHE A 73 -2.26 -3.03 -5.20
C PHE A 73 -2.62 -2.23 -3.94
N THR A 74 -3.71 -1.47 -3.99
CA THR A 74 -4.14 -0.58 -2.90
C THR A 74 -5.48 -1.02 -2.28
N CYS A 75 -6.05 -0.23 -1.38
CA CYS A 75 -7.31 -0.48 -0.65
C CYS A 75 -7.26 -1.65 0.35
N MET A 76 -6.06 -2.07 0.79
CA MET A 76 -5.91 -3.23 1.68
C MET A 76 -6.52 -3.00 3.08
N GLU A 77 -6.78 -1.74 3.46
CA GLU A 77 -7.34 -1.33 4.75
C GLU A 77 -8.86 -1.13 4.73
N MET A 78 -9.45 -1.05 3.54
CA MET A 78 -10.84 -0.68 3.34
C MET A 78 -11.79 -1.85 3.62
N ARG A 79 -12.98 -1.52 4.13
CA ARG A 79 -14.10 -2.44 4.36
C ARG A 79 -15.32 -1.99 3.58
N ASP A 80 -16.12 -2.94 3.10
CA ASP A 80 -17.35 -2.66 2.36
C ASP A 80 -18.35 -1.89 3.26
N SER A 81 -18.41 -2.25 4.55
CA SER A 81 -19.28 -1.61 5.55
C SER A 81 -18.94 -0.14 5.87
N GLN A 82 -17.76 0.34 5.46
CA GLN A 82 -17.34 1.73 5.64
C GLN A 82 -17.67 2.60 4.40
N GLN A 83 -18.26 2.00 3.36
CA GLN A 83 -18.53 2.69 2.11
C GLN A 83 -19.98 3.19 2.06
N PRO A 84 -20.25 4.33 1.40
CA PRO A 84 -21.61 4.79 1.19
C PRO A 84 -22.38 3.82 0.28
N GLU A 85 -23.60 3.45 0.69
CA GLU A 85 -24.45 2.48 -0.02
C GLU A 85 -24.67 2.85 -1.49
N HIS A 86 -24.94 4.14 -1.77
CA HIS A 86 -25.21 4.62 -3.13
C HIS A 86 -24.03 4.43 -4.10
N ALA A 87 -22.79 4.34 -3.61
CA ALA A 87 -21.61 4.17 -4.44
C ALA A 87 -21.40 2.72 -4.89
N ASN A 88 -22.16 1.75 -4.36
CA ASN A 88 -22.08 0.33 -4.73
C ASN A 88 -20.63 -0.20 -4.67
N CYS A 89 -19.91 0.19 -3.62
CA CYS A 89 -18.51 -0.17 -3.44
C CYS A 89 -18.34 -1.64 -3.02
N SER A 90 -17.21 -2.26 -3.41
CA SER A 90 -16.71 -3.47 -2.74
C SER A 90 -15.18 -3.55 -2.77
N PRO A 91 -14.48 -2.76 -1.93
CA PRO A 91 -13.03 -2.91 -1.78
C PRO A 91 -12.62 -4.33 -1.35
N GLU A 92 -13.38 -5.00 -0.49
CA GLU A 92 -13.05 -6.35 -0.02
C GLU A 92 -13.25 -7.39 -1.13
N GLY A 93 -14.32 -7.25 -1.93
CA GLY A 93 -14.55 -8.06 -3.12
C GLY A 93 -13.45 -7.89 -4.16
N LEU A 94 -13.06 -6.65 -4.43
CA LEU A 94 -12.02 -6.31 -5.39
C LEU A 94 -10.64 -6.85 -4.96
N VAL A 95 -10.24 -6.65 -3.70
CA VAL A 95 -8.98 -7.19 -3.17
C VAL A 95 -8.99 -8.72 -3.24
N ARG A 96 -10.12 -9.38 -2.95
CA ARG A 96 -10.26 -10.83 -3.08
C ARG A 96 -10.06 -11.28 -4.54
N GLN A 97 -10.64 -10.58 -5.52
CA GLN A 97 -10.40 -10.85 -6.94
C GLN A 97 -8.90 -10.74 -7.28
N VAL A 98 -8.26 -9.64 -6.86
CA VAL A 98 -6.83 -9.42 -7.12
C VAL A 98 -5.96 -10.52 -6.52
N LYS A 99 -6.22 -10.96 -5.28
CA LYS A 99 -5.51 -12.10 -4.67
C LYS A 99 -5.64 -13.39 -5.50
N MET A 100 -6.82 -13.64 -6.07
CA MET A 100 -7.06 -14.83 -6.90
C MET A 100 -6.33 -14.77 -8.23
N VAL A 101 -6.31 -13.61 -8.90
CA VAL A 101 -5.63 -13.48 -10.21
C VAL A 101 -4.12 -13.51 -10.08
N THR A 102 -3.54 -12.91 -9.03
CA THR A 102 -2.08 -12.97 -8.80
C THR A 102 -1.63 -14.38 -8.46
N LYS A 103 -2.40 -15.11 -7.63
CA LYS A 103 -2.19 -16.54 -7.39
C LYS A 103 -2.26 -17.34 -8.69
N THR A 104 -3.29 -17.11 -9.51
CA THR A 104 -3.47 -17.81 -10.80
C THR A 104 -2.33 -17.54 -11.78
N ALA A 105 -1.86 -16.29 -11.85
CA ALA A 105 -0.75 -15.88 -12.72
C ALA A 105 0.64 -16.16 -12.14
N ARG A 106 0.72 -16.70 -10.92
CA ARG A 106 1.96 -16.95 -10.15
C ARG A 106 2.81 -15.68 -10.01
N VAL A 107 2.15 -14.58 -9.66
CA VAL A 107 2.79 -13.28 -9.42
C VAL A 107 2.70 -12.93 -7.95
N GLU A 108 3.78 -12.38 -7.41
CA GLU A 108 3.78 -11.85 -6.06
C GLU A 108 2.87 -10.61 -5.93
N LEU A 109 2.11 -10.56 -4.85
CA LEU A 109 1.23 -9.44 -4.54
C LEU A 109 1.83 -8.62 -3.40
N ALA A 110 2.06 -7.34 -3.63
CA ALA A 110 2.31 -6.34 -2.59
C ALA A 110 1.08 -5.46 -2.38
N GLY A 111 0.99 -4.83 -1.22
CA GLY A 111 -0.16 -4.05 -0.82
C GLY A 111 0.16 -2.66 -0.28
N GLU A 112 -0.83 -1.78 -0.35
CA GLU A 112 -0.83 -0.46 0.28
C GLU A 112 -2.22 -0.15 0.83
N ASN A 113 -2.29 0.72 1.85
CA ASN A 113 -3.55 1.38 2.17
C ASN A 113 -3.82 2.50 1.15
N ALA A 114 -5.10 2.73 0.83
CA ALA A 114 -5.51 3.78 -0.10
C ALA A 114 -5.58 5.15 0.57
N LEU A 115 -6.03 5.19 1.83
CA LEU A 115 -6.22 6.43 2.60
C LEU A 115 -5.41 6.39 3.90
N GLU A 116 -4.99 7.55 4.40
CA GLU A 116 -4.33 7.69 5.69
C GLU A 116 -5.26 7.24 6.82
N ARG A 117 -4.90 6.17 7.54
CA ARG A 117 -5.69 5.55 8.61
C ARG A 117 -4.79 5.13 9.77
N TYR A 118 -5.15 5.53 10.98
CA TYR A 118 -4.37 5.27 12.19
C TYR A 118 -5.10 4.39 13.22
N ASP A 119 -6.33 3.97 12.90
CA ASP A 119 -7.17 3.16 13.76
C ASP A 119 -6.86 1.66 13.64
N SER A 120 -7.05 0.94 14.74
CA SER A 120 -6.84 -0.51 14.83
C SER A 120 -7.70 -1.31 13.85
N GLY A 121 -8.89 -0.81 13.48
CA GLY A 121 -9.81 -1.46 12.55
C GLY A 121 -9.25 -1.56 11.13
N ALA A 122 -8.60 -0.49 10.65
CA ALA A 122 -7.90 -0.44 9.38
C ALA A 122 -6.67 -1.37 9.38
N TYR A 123 -5.84 -1.30 10.43
CA TYR A 123 -4.68 -2.19 10.59
C TYR A 123 -5.07 -3.68 10.63
N ALA A 124 -6.13 -4.01 11.38
CA ALA A 124 -6.66 -5.38 11.43
C ALA A 124 -7.15 -5.86 10.06
N GLN A 125 -7.72 -4.97 9.24
CA GLN A 125 -8.14 -5.31 7.88
C GLN A 125 -6.94 -5.62 6.97
N VAL A 126 -5.88 -4.80 7.06
CA VAL A 126 -4.63 -5.07 6.33
C VAL A 126 -4.03 -6.40 6.76
N LEU A 127 -4.01 -6.71 8.07
CA LEU A 127 -3.53 -8.00 8.58
C LEU A 127 -4.35 -9.19 8.09
N ALA A 128 -5.68 -9.06 8.05
CA ALA A 128 -6.54 -10.10 7.49
C ALA A 128 -6.27 -10.30 5.99
N THR A 129 -6.07 -9.21 5.27
CA THR A 129 -5.74 -9.22 3.84
C THR A 129 -4.34 -9.76 3.56
N SER A 130 -3.36 -9.49 4.43
CA SER A 130 -1.97 -9.90 4.26
C SER A 130 -1.75 -11.39 4.47
N ARG A 131 -2.60 -12.02 5.29
CA ARG A 131 -2.54 -13.45 5.58
C ARG A 131 -2.90 -14.32 4.37
N SER A 132 -2.30 -15.50 4.40
CA SER A 132 -2.33 -16.49 3.34
C SER A 132 -3.03 -17.75 3.85
N ASP A 133 -4.34 -17.87 3.65
CA ASP A 133 -5.04 -19.12 3.98
C ASP A 133 -4.74 -20.23 2.94
N SER A 134 -4.14 -19.88 1.79
CA SER A 134 -3.91 -20.82 0.69
C SER A 134 -2.76 -20.45 -0.28
N GLY A 135 -1.71 -19.76 0.20
CA GLY A 135 -0.48 -19.46 -0.58
C GLY A 135 -0.44 -18.12 -1.32
N SER A 136 -1.31 -17.16 -1.01
CA SER A 136 -1.40 -15.84 -1.68
C SER A 136 -1.32 -14.66 -0.70
N GLY A 137 -0.46 -14.77 0.32
CA GLY A 137 -0.18 -13.67 1.24
C GLY A 137 0.53 -12.51 0.54
N LEU A 138 0.54 -11.35 1.18
CA LEU A 138 1.30 -10.21 0.67
C LEU A 138 2.80 -10.44 0.85
N SER A 139 3.59 -10.20 -0.20
CA SER A 139 5.05 -10.23 -0.14
C SER A 139 5.63 -8.98 0.52
N ALA A 140 4.90 -7.86 0.45
CA ALA A 140 5.23 -6.61 1.12
C ALA A 140 3.97 -5.78 1.34
N PHE A 141 4.01 -4.90 2.35
CA PHE A 141 3.03 -3.85 2.55
C PHE A 141 3.73 -2.51 2.70
N THR A 142 3.27 -1.47 2.00
CA THR A 142 3.79 -0.11 2.12
C THR A 142 2.71 0.80 2.69
N TYR A 143 2.98 1.37 3.86
CA TYR A 143 2.04 2.23 4.56
C TYR A 143 2.08 3.67 4.04
N LEU A 144 0.92 4.22 3.71
CA LEU A 144 0.69 5.62 3.33
C LEU A 144 0.11 6.37 4.55
N ARG A 145 0.80 7.35 5.14
CA ARG A 145 2.14 7.88 4.84
C ARG A 145 2.81 8.32 6.14
N MET A 146 4.14 8.32 6.14
CA MET A 146 4.92 9.00 7.17
C MET A 146 4.63 10.51 7.17
N ASN A 147 4.04 10.99 8.26
CA ASN A 147 3.74 12.40 8.51
C ASN A 147 3.73 12.66 10.02
N LYS A 148 3.53 13.93 10.46
CA LYS A 148 3.52 14.29 11.88
C LYS A 148 2.45 13.53 12.68
N ARG A 149 1.27 13.32 12.09
CA ARG A 149 0.14 12.63 12.74
C ARG A 149 0.47 11.17 13.04
N LEU A 150 1.23 10.50 12.19
CA LEU A 150 1.69 9.13 12.43
C LEU A 150 2.47 8.98 13.74
N PHE A 151 3.20 10.02 14.15
CA PHE A 151 4.04 10.03 15.36
C PHE A 151 3.32 10.60 16.59
N GLU A 152 2.03 10.90 16.51
CA GLU A 152 1.23 11.16 17.71
C GLU A 152 1.13 9.87 18.55
N GLY A 153 1.10 10.01 19.88
CA GLY A 153 1.34 8.89 20.80
C GLY A 153 0.48 7.64 20.55
N ASP A 154 -0.81 7.81 20.28
CA ASP A 154 -1.74 6.70 20.04
C ASP A 154 -1.56 6.10 18.65
N ASN A 155 -1.38 6.95 17.63
CA ASN A 155 -1.18 6.52 16.25
C ASN A 155 0.12 5.73 16.10
N TRP A 156 1.19 6.17 16.78
CA TRP A 156 2.47 5.49 16.81
C TRP A 156 2.37 4.13 17.47
N ARG A 157 1.70 4.04 18.64
CA ARG A 157 1.47 2.75 19.32
C ARG A 157 0.70 1.77 18.44
N ASN A 158 -0.36 2.22 17.77
CA ASN A 158 -1.13 1.38 16.85
C ASN A 158 -0.27 0.90 15.66
N LEU A 159 0.57 1.78 15.09
CA LEU A 159 1.48 1.40 14.01
C LEU A 159 2.51 0.37 14.47
N VAL A 160 3.12 0.56 15.65
CA VAL A 160 4.09 -0.39 16.22
C VAL A 160 3.45 -1.77 16.41
N GLU A 161 2.23 -1.82 16.95
CA GLU A 161 1.46 -3.06 17.07
C GLU A 161 1.16 -3.69 15.71
N PHE A 162 0.73 -2.89 14.73
CA PHE A 162 0.49 -3.36 13.37
C PHE A 162 1.75 -3.98 12.73
N VAL A 163 2.89 -3.30 12.82
CA VAL A 163 4.17 -3.77 12.25
C VAL A 163 4.59 -5.09 12.90
N LYS A 164 4.47 -5.21 14.23
CA LYS A 164 4.76 -6.46 14.96
C LYS A 164 3.87 -7.61 14.48
N ASN A 165 2.57 -7.35 14.33
CA ASN A 165 1.62 -8.33 13.84
C ASN A 165 1.87 -8.74 12.38
N MET A 166 2.42 -7.84 11.56
CA MET A 166 2.85 -8.14 10.19
C MET A 166 4.12 -9.01 10.15
N SER A 167 5.08 -8.78 11.05
CA SER A 167 6.38 -9.48 11.05
C SER A 167 6.38 -10.85 11.73
N GLU A 168 5.52 -11.07 12.74
CA GLU A 168 5.68 -12.21 13.67
C GLU A 168 4.52 -13.22 13.67
N GLY A 169 3.50 -13.03 12.84
CA GLY A 169 2.27 -13.84 12.97
C GLY A 169 1.53 -13.60 14.31
N GLY A 170 1.86 -12.53 15.03
CA GLY A 170 1.14 -12.03 16.21
C GLY A 170 1.66 -12.47 17.59
N ARG A 171 2.89 -12.11 17.99
CA ARG A 171 3.31 -12.18 19.40
C ARG A 171 3.09 -10.84 20.13
N LYS A 172 2.83 -10.94 21.44
CA LYS A 172 2.50 -9.81 22.33
C LYS A 172 3.68 -8.84 22.53
N ILE A 173 3.32 -7.56 22.69
CA ILE A 173 4.22 -6.42 22.89
C ILE A 173 4.90 -6.46 24.29
N PRO A 174 6.22 -6.17 24.40
CA PRO A 174 6.87 -5.90 25.69
C PRO A 174 6.31 -4.65 26.36
N ASP A 175 6.16 -4.66 27.68
CA ASP A 175 5.52 -3.58 28.44
C ASP A 175 6.25 -2.21 28.35
N SER A 176 7.48 -2.19 27.83
CA SER A 176 8.23 -0.96 27.52
C SER A 176 7.63 -0.18 26.35
N ASP A 177 7.03 -0.86 25.38
CA ASP A 177 6.56 -0.27 24.13
C ASP A 177 5.07 0.08 24.20
N SER A 178 4.36 -0.37 25.24
CA SER A 178 2.97 -0.02 25.56
C SER A 178 2.86 1.24 26.41
N ARG A 179 3.95 1.65 27.08
CA ARG A 179 4.00 2.85 27.93
C ARG A 179 4.41 4.06 27.10
N GLY A 180 3.53 5.06 27.04
CA GLY A 180 3.85 6.33 26.39
C GLY A 180 5.05 7.01 27.04
N THR A 181 5.99 7.50 26.23
CA THR A 181 7.10 8.33 26.71
C THR A 181 6.71 9.80 26.64
N ASN A 182 6.96 10.58 27.70
CA ASN A 182 6.81 12.04 27.70
C ASN A 182 7.95 12.77 26.94
N LEU A 183 8.44 12.16 25.85
CA LEU A 183 9.51 12.72 25.04
C LEU A 183 8.97 13.92 24.25
N TYR A 184 9.26 15.12 24.76
CA TYR A 184 9.04 16.36 24.04
C TYR A 184 10.05 16.46 22.87
N ILE A 185 9.57 16.33 21.64
CA ILE A 185 10.38 16.63 20.45
C ILE A 185 10.34 18.13 20.21
N GLY A 186 11.32 18.85 20.78
CA GLY A 186 11.53 20.27 20.55
C GLY A 186 12.12 20.56 19.18
N PHE A 187 11.66 21.63 18.52
CA PHE A 187 12.29 22.12 17.29
C PHE A 187 13.69 22.66 17.58
N ILE A 188 14.71 22.09 16.97
CA ILE A 188 16.07 22.68 16.95
C ILE A 188 16.01 23.95 16.09
N ARG A 189 15.84 25.12 16.71
CA ARG A 189 16.15 26.39 16.06
C ARG A 189 17.65 26.61 16.15
N ASN A 190 18.37 26.38 15.04
CA ASN A 190 19.75 26.80 14.90
C ASN A 190 19.83 28.34 15.07
N LYS A 191 20.26 28.80 16.25
CA LYS A 191 20.74 30.16 16.44
C LYS A 191 22.26 30.11 16.47
N ASN A 192 22.90 30.26 15.32
CA ASN A 192 24.29 30.68 15.21
C ASN A 192 24.40 31.59 13.98
N VAL A 193 24.20 32.89 14.21
CA VAL A 193 24.78 33.93 13.35
C VAL A 193 25.65 34.75 14.30
N GLU A 194 26.93 34.42 14.36
CA GLU A 194 27.95 35.26 14.99
C GLU A 194 28.01 36.58 14.22
N LYS A 195 27.74 37.69 14.91
CA LYS A 195 28.04 39.03 14.39
C LYS A 195 29.52 39.29 14.64
N THR A 196 30.34 39.22 13.59
CA THR A 196 31.68 39.80 13.56
C THR A 196 31.59 41.31 13.79
N LYS A 197 32.25 41.82 14.83
CA LYS A 197 32.48 43.26 15.04
C LYS A 197 33.77 43.65 14.32
N GLU A 198 33.71 44.64 13.44
CA GLU A 198 34.88 45.33 12.89
C GLU A 198 35.61 46.12 13.99
N PRO A 199 36.96 46.22 13.94
CA PRO A 199 37.74 47.03 14.88
C PRO A 199 37.74 48.50 14.44
N ALA A 200 37.58 49.42 15.41
CA ALA A 200 37.79 50.84 15.22
C ALA A 200 39.27 51.19 15.45
N LEU A 201 39.86 51.94 14.51
CA LEU A 201 41.17 52.57 14.60
C LEU A 201 41.15 53.76 15.59
N ALA A 202 42.05 53.73 16.57
CA ALA A 202 42.99 54.81 16.90
C ALA A 202 44.16 54.21 17.68
#